data_AF-A0A7G6X6Z8-F1
#
_entry.id   AF-A0A7G6X6Z8-F1
#
_cell.length_a   1.000
_cell.length_b   1.000
_cell.length_c   1.000
_cell.angle_alpha   90.00
_cell.angle_beta   90.00
_cell.angle_gamma   90.00
#
_symmetry.space_group_name_H-M   'P 1'
#
loop_
_entity.id
_entity.type
_entity.pdbx_description
1 polymer ?
#
loop_
_entity_poly.entity_id
_entity_poly.type
_entity_poly.pdbx_seq_one_letter_code
_entity_poly.pdbx_strand_id
1 'polypeptide(L)' 'MSWTWRFETADGAPADPGELSGADFSAQGDAESWLGEIWRELADKGVGQVYLLEDGREVYGPMSLAAQE' A
#
# COMPACT_ATOMS: atom_id res chain seq x y z
N MET A 1 -10.07 0.78 -15.05
CA MET A 1 -9.50 -0.13 -14.06
C MET A 1 -8.34 0.62 -13.45
N SER A 2 -8.56 1.16 -12.26
CA SER A 2 -7.57 1.96 -11.54
C SER A 2 -7.13 1.16 -10.32
N TRP A 3 -5.82 0.93 -10.20
CA TRP A 3 -5.23 0.20 -9.08
C TRP A 3 -4.66 1.23 -8.10
N THR A 4 -5.02 1.11 -6.82
CA THR A 4 -4.59 2.05 -5.77
C THR A 4 -4.26 1.29 -4.49
N TRP A 5 -3.41 1.86 -3.65
CA TRP A 5 -3.07 1.27 -2.36
C TRP A 5 -3.77 2.02 -1.23
N ARG A 6 -4.41 1.28 -0.32
CA ARG A 6 -4.84 1.78 0.98
C ARG A 6 -3.80 1.40 2.02
N PHE A 7 -3.39 2.38 2.81
CA PHE A 7 -2.36 2.24 3.83
C PHE A 7 -2.98 2.25 5.21
N GLU A 8 -2.57 1.32 6.06
CA GLU A 8 -2.93 1.28 7.46
C GLU A 8 -1.71 1.05 8.34
N THR A 9 -1.78 1.50 9.58
CA THR A 9 -0.79 1.22 10.62
C THR A 9 -0.89 -0.25 11.04
N ALA A 10 0.08 -0.73 11.82
CA ALA A 10 0.06 -2.11 12.34
C ALA A 10 -1.15 -2.39 13.25
N ASP A 11 -1.74 -1.35 13.84
CA ASP A 11 -2.95 -1.42 14.68
C ASP A 11 -4.26 -1.39 13.85
N GLY A 12 -4.16 -1.30 12.51
CA GLY A 12 -5.33 -1.22 11.61
C GLY A 12 -5.96 0.18 11.54
N ALA A 13 -5.25 1.24 11.97
CA ALA A 13 -5.71 2.61 11.77
C ALA A 13 -5.30 3.11 10.38
N PRO A 14 -6.06 4.01 9.72
CA PRO A 14 -5.65 4.60 8.45
C PRO A 14 -4.30 5.34 8.62
N ALA A 15 -3.35 5.01 7.75
CA ALA A 15 -2.04 5.66 7.70
C ALA A 15 -1.97 6.57 6.46
N ASP A 16 -1.36 7.75 6.61
CA ASP A 16 -1.11 8.64 5.48
C ASP A 16 0.40 8.77 5.25
N PRO A 17 0.96 8.10 4.21
CA PRO A 17 2.37 8.25 3.86
C PRO A 17 2.68 9.56 3.11
N GLY A 18 1.74 10.52 3.06
CA GLY A 18 1.88 11.80 2.39
C GLY A 18 1.84 11.63 0.86
N GLU A 19 2.86 12.12 0.17
CA GLU A 19 2.96 12.09 -1.30
C GLU A 19 2.87 10.69 -1.93
N LEU A 20 3.07 9.62 -1.16
CA LEU A 20 2.94 8.23 -1.63
C LEU A 20 1.48 7.72 -1.62
N SER A 21 0.53 8.42 -0.97
CA SER A 21 -0.85 7.95 -0.85
C SER A 21 -1.70 8.14 -2.11
N GLY A 22 -1.23 8.98 -3.04
CA GLY A 22 -1.95 9.34 -4.27
C GLY A 22 -1.57 8.53 -5.51
N ALA A 23 -0.82 7.44 -5.37
CA ALA A 23 -0.36 6.67 -6.53
C ALA A 23 -1.51 5.85 -7.16
N ASP A 24 -1.81 6.13 -8.43
CA ASP A 24 -2.72 5.36 -9.27
C ASP A 24 -1.97 4.58 -10.35
N PHE A 25 -2.37 3.33 -10.55
CA PHE A 25 -1.74 2.43 -11.53
C PHE A 25 -2.77 1.91 -12.53
N SER A 26 -2.30 1.68 -13.76
CA SER A 26 -3.13 1.11 -14.84
C SER A 26 -3.23 -0.41 -14.80
N ALA A 27 -2.35 -1.08 -14.04
CA ALA A 27 -2.35 -2.53 -13.85
C ALA A 27 -1.87 -2.94 -12.46
N GLN A 28 -2.30 -4.13 -12.02
CA GLN A 28 -1.90 -4.75 -10.75
C GLN A 28 -0.38 -4.91 -10.64
N GLY A 29 0.27 -5.41 -11.69
CA GLY A 29 1.71 -5.66 -11.68
C GLY A 29 2.55 -4.39 -11.48
N ASP A 30 2.12 -3.25 -12.04
CA ASP A 30 2.74 -1.95 -11.79
C ASP A 30 2.58 -1.52 -10.33
N ALA A 31 1.39 -1.73 -9.75
CA ALA A 31 1.12 -1.42 -8.35
C ALA A 31 1.98 -2.29 -7.41
N GLU A 32 2.13 -3.58 -7.71
CA GLU A 32 2.96 -4.53 -6.96
C GLU A 32 4.45 -4.21 -7.08
N SER A 33 4.93 -3.85 -8.27
CA SER A 33 6.32 -3.43 -8.49
C SER A 33 6.64 -2.18 -7.68
N TRP A 34 5.78 -1.16 -7.76
CA TRP A 34 5.93 0.08 -6.99
C TRP A 34 6.00 -0.20 -5.48
N LEU A 35 5.09 -1.03 -4.95
CA LEU A 35 5.11 -1.39 -3.54
C LEU A 35 6.43 -2.08 -3.16
N GLY A 36 6.92 -2.99 -4.00
CA GLY A 36 8.21 -3.66 -3.79
C GLY A 36 9.42 -2.72 -3.79
N GLU A 37 9.32 -1.57 -4.45
CA GLU A 37 10.37 -0.54 -4.49
C GLU A 37 10.33 0.36 -3.25
N ILE A 38 9.13 0.77 -2.82
CA ILE A 38 8.97 1.83 -1.80
C ILE A 38 8.46 1.33 -0.43
N TRP A 39 8.25 0.03 -0.22
CA TRP A 39 7.71 -0.50 1.04
C TRP A 39 8.49 -0.06 2.28
N ARG A 40 9.81 0.12 2.17
CA ARG A 40 10.67 0.58 3.27
C ARG A 40 10.34 2.01 3.66
N GLU A 41 10.10 2.87 2.67
CA GLU A 41 9.72 4.27 2.90
C GLU A 41 8.31 4.35 3.49
N LEU A 42 7.38 3.50 3.05
CA LEU A 42 6.06 3.38 3.66
C LEU A 42 6.16 2.96 5.13
N ALA A 43 6.99 1.95 5.42
CA ALA A 43 7.22 1.49 6.79
C ALA A 43 7.84 2.58 7.68
N ASP A 44 8.83 3.32 7.18
CA ASP A 44 9.42 4.48 7.87
C ASP A 44 8.38 5.58 8.18
N LYS A 45 7.41 5.75 7.28
CA LYS A 45 6.27 6.66 7.45
C LYS A 45 5.16 6.12 8.35
N GLY A 46 5.34 4.96 8.97
CA GLY A 46 4.40 4.37 9.93
C GLY A 46 3.29 3.50 9.30
N VAL A 47 3.42 3.13 8.02
CA VAL A 47 2.53 2.15 7.40
C VAL A 47 2.92 0.75 7.88
N GLY A 48 1.99 0.04 8.51
CA GLY A 48 2.18 -1.34 8.96
C GLY A 48 1.62 -2.38 8.00
N GLN A 49 0.60 -2.03 7.23
CA GLN A 49 -0.05 -2.93 6.29
C GLN A 49 -0.68 -2.17 5.12
N VAL A 50 -0.80 -2.86 3.98
CA VAL A 50 -1.39 -2.30 2.77
C VAL A 50 -2.44 -3.23 2.16
N TYR A 51 -3.38 -2.59 1.46
CA TYR A 51 -4.45 -3.25 0.72
C TYR A 51 -4.45 -2.73 -0.71
N LEU A 52 -4.55 -3.64 -1.66
CA LEU A 52 -4.69 -3.29 -3.07
C LEU A 52 -6.17 -3.14 -3.40
N LEU A 53 -6.51 -2.00 -4.00
CA LEU A 53 -7.84 -1.67 -4.45
C LEU A 53 -7.87 -1.61 -5.98
N GLU A 54 -8.82 -2.30 -6.61
CA GLU A 54 -9.18 -2.16 -8.01
C GLU A 54 -10.49 -1.36 -8.10
N ASP A 55 -10.45 -0.19 -8.74
CA ASP A 55 -11.63 0.70 -8.90
C ASP A 55 -12.30 1.06 -7.56
N GLY A 56 -11.50 1.19 -6.49
CA GLY A 56 -11.97 1.45 -5.13
C GLY A 56 -12.47 0.22 -4.36
N ARG A 57 -12.39 -0.98 -4.95
CA ARG A 57 -12.73 -2.24 -4.30
C ARG A 57 -11.47 -2.95 -3.84
N GLU A 58 -11.41 -3.33 -2.56
CA GLU A 58 -10.34 -4.19 -2.04
C GLU A 58 -10.34 -5.55 -2.78
N VAL A 59 -9.21 -5.86 -3.41
CA VAL A 59 -8.98 -7.11 -4.14
C VAL A 59 -7.86 -7.96 -3.53
N TYR A 60 -6.99 -7.34 -2.72
CA TYR A 60 -5.90 -8.03 -2.03
C TYR A 60 -5.55 -7.32 -0.71
N GLY A 61 -5.27 -8.10 0.35
CA GLY A 61 -4.80 -7.59 1.64
C GLY A 61 -5.39 -8.32 2.85
N PRO A 62 -4.95 -7.97 4.08
CA PRO A 62 -3.79 -7.11 4.36
C PRO A 62 -2.46 -7.81 4.04
N MET A 63 -1.53 -7.06 3.46
CA MET A 63 -0.11 -7.44 3.38
C MET A 63 0.68 -6.59 4.36
N SER A 64 1.35 -7.23 5.33
CA SER A 64 2.20 -6.51 6.28
C SER A 64 3.45 -5.95 5.60
N LEU A 65 3.76 -4.69 5.90
CA LEU A 65 5.03 -4.04 5.55
C LEU A 65 6.06 -4.10 6.69
N ALA A 66 5.69 -4.70 7.83
CA ALA A 66 6.64 -5.05 8.87
C ALA A 66 7.75 -5.89 8.23
N ALA A 67 8.99 -5.42 8.34
CA ALA A 67 10.14 -6.21 7.92
C ALA A 67 10.00 -7.59 8.59
N GLN A 68 9.90 -8.65 7.79
CA GLN A 68 10.01 -10.00 8.34
C GLN A 68 11.40 -10.10 8.95
N GLU A 69 11.47 -10.10 10.28
CA GLU A 69 12.69 -10.46 11.01
C GLU A 69 13.10 -11.91 10.72
#